data_AF-A0A2V7QJZ3-F1
#
_entry.id   AF-A0A2V7QJZ3-F1
#
_cell.length_a   1.000
_cell.length_b   1.000
_cell.length_c   1.000
_cell.angle_alpha   90.00
_cell.angle_beta   90.00
_cell.angle_gamma   90.00
#
_symmetry.space_group_name_H-M   'P 1'
#
loop_
_entity.id
_entity.type
_entity.pdbx_description
1 polymer ?
#
loop_
_entity_poly.entity_id
_entity_poly.type
_entity_poly.pdbx_seq_one_letter_code
_entity_poly.pdbx_strand_id
1 'polypeptide(L)'
;GLIVIALVSLVLFALIERNAAEPVLPLHLFRQQTFVITSAVGLIVGFALFGSVTYFPLYLQVVKGVSPTTSGMQMVPMMGGMLVTSIMSGQLISWTGRYKIFPVLGTAVMTVGLFLLSRLTPQSTNAAASLIMLVLGIGLGMVMQVLVIAVQNDVEYRDLGVATSGATLFRLIGGSLGTAILGAIFAARLAVNLARLLPVGTVASGATHNMSVQALLRLPASARGAYAEAFTESLGTVFLVATVVCAIGFVLVWLLPERPLRATVAASAREAGNEAGEAFARPSDEDAVVAHLYATLSSLADRDVQRAHIEQIVERAGESLSPLAAWLLVQVEEEPKVSPFELARRRGIPAERAQGALEELRRRGLVTIPRPDSSTHSQLTASGCQVLERLVSARRAHLEELAEEWDPEHGVEAASYLRNAVRDLVPDVRRIG
;
A
#
# COMPACT_ATOMS: atom_id res chain seq x y z
N GLY A 1 -30.68 9.61 5.68
CA GLY A 1 -30.05 8.56 6.50
C GLY A 1 -28.54 8.73 6.51
N LEU A 2 -27.86 8.28 5.46
CA LEU A 2 -26.38 8.17 5.43
C LEU A 2 -25.62 9.49 5.65
N ILE A 3 -26.09 10.62 5.11
CA ILE A 3 -25.44 11.93 5.33
C ILE A 3 -25.46 12.32 6.81
N VAL A 4 -26.57 12.06 7.50
CA VAL A 4 -26.71 12.36 8.93
C VAL A 4 -25.79 11.46 9.74
N ILE A 5 -25.72 10.17 9.41
CA ILE A 5 -24.78 9.23 10.05
C ILE A 5 -23.34 9.69 9.83
N ALA A 6 -22.95 10.06 8.61
CA ALA A 6 -21.62 10.57 8.30
C ALA A 6 -21.27 11.82 9.13
N LEU A 7 -22.20 12.78 9.25
CA LEU A 7 -22.01 13.97 10.09
C LEU A 7 -21.86 13.62 11.57
N VAL A 8 -22.70 12.72 12.09
CA VAL A 8 -22.62 12.27 13.49
C VAL A 8 -21.32 11.53 13.76
N SER A 9 -20.90 10.63 12.86
CA SER A 9 -19.63 9.92 12.95
C SER A 9 -18.43 10.86 12.89
N LEU A 10 -18.47 11.91 12.05
CA LEU A 10 -17.41 12.92 11.99
C LEU A 10 -17.31 13.71 13.30
N VAL A 11 -18.45 14.09 13.89
CA VAL A 11 -18.48 14.78 15.20
C VAL A 11 -17.95 13.87 16.30
N LEU A 12 -18.39 12.62 16.35
CA LEU A 12 -17.89 11.62 17.31
C LEU A 12 -16.39 11.40 17.16
N PHE A 13 -15.89 11.24 15.94
CA PHE A 13 -14.47 11.12 15.64
C PHE A 13 -13.67 12.31 16.18
N ALA A 14 -14.13 13.54 15.93
CA ALA A 14 -13.46 14.75 16.42
C ALA A 14 -13.46 14.86 17.95
N LEU A 15 -14.52 14.39 18.62
CA LEU A 15 -14.61 14.38 20.09
C LEU A 15 -13.71 13.32 20.71
N ILE A 16 -13.64 12.13 20.12
CA ILE A 16 -12.79 11.02 20.59
C ILE A 16 -11.31 11.39 20.41
N GLU A 17 -10.92 11.90 19.24
CA GLU A 17 -9.52 12.24 18.97
C GLU A 17 -9.00 13.44 19.75
N ARG A 18 -9.90 14.28 20.25
CA ARG A 18 -9.50 15.35 21.16
C ARG A 18 -8.99 14.80 22.52
N ASN A 19 -9.49 13.64 22.93
CA ASN A 19 -9.21 13.06 24.25
C ASN A 19 -8.31 11.82 24.21
N ALA A 20 -7.93 11.34 23.01
CA ALA A 20 -7.05 10.19 22.86
C ALA A 20 -5.61 10.53 23.24
N ALA A 21 -4.92 9.60 23.91
CA ALA A 21 -3.52 9.76 24.32
C ALA A 21 -2.55 9.69 23.12
N GLU A 22 -2.88 8.87 22.12
CA GLU A 22 -2.15 8.72 20.85
C GLU A 22 -3.15 8.86 19.69
N PRO A 23 -3.53 10.10 19.30
CA PRO A 23 -4.47 10.31 18.22
C PRO A 23 -3.87 9.90 16.87
N VAL A 24 -4.67 9.21 16.05
CA VAL A 24 -4.38 8.85 14.66
C VAL A 24 -4.18 10.09 13.81
N LEU A 25 -4.93 11.16 14.08
CA LEU A 25 -4.75 12.45 13.40
C LEU A 25 -4.76 13.61 14.41
N PRO A 26 -3.57 14.03 14.89
CA PRO A 26 -3.43 15.06 15.90
C PRO A 26 -4.09 16.38 15.48
N LEU A 27 -5.03 16.87 16.28
CA LEU A 27 -5.82 18.05 15.96
C LEU A 27 -4.97 19.34 15.84
N HIS A 28 -3.77 19.36 16.40
CA HIS A 28 -2.84 20.49 16.25
C HIS A 28 -2.36 20.67 14.82
N LEU A 29 -2.36 19.62 13.98
CA LEU A 29 -2.02 19.72 12.56
C LEU A 29 -3.00 20.62 11.80
N PHE A 30 -4.30 20.63 12.16
CA PHE A 30 -5.27 21.54 11.56
C PHE A 30 -5.09 23.01 11.95
N ARG A 31 -4.24 23.31 12.94
CA ARG A 31 -3.83 24.70 13.22
C ARG A 31 -2.78 25.19 12.22
N GLN A 32 -2.12 24.27 11.51
CA GLN A 32 -1.17 24.61 10.45
C GLN A 32 -1.91 24.83 9.14
N GLN A 33 -1.86 26.07 8.64
CA GLN A 33 -2.49 26.46 7.38
C GLN A 33 -2.04 25.59 6.20
N THR A 34 -0.77 25.20 6.16
CA THR A 34 -0.24 24.32 5.10
C THR A 34 -0.98 22.99 5.08
N PHE A 35 -1.10 22.30 6.23
CA PHE A 35 -1.79 21.02 6.33
C PHE A 35 -3.26 21.11 5.92
N VAL A 36 -3.97 22.17 6.33
CA VAL A 36 -5.39 22.35 5.97
C VAL A 36 -5.55 22.52 4.47
N ILE A 37 -4.72 23.37 3.85
CA ILE A 37 -4.82 23.67 2.42
C ILE A 37 -4.41 22.46 1.59
N THR A 38 -3.29 21.81 1.91
CA THR A 38 -2.85 20.62 1.18
C THR A 38 -3.82 19.45 1.34
N SER A 39 -4.45 19.29 2.51
CA SER A 39 -5.51 18.29 2.72
C SER A 39 -6.76 18.60 1.90
N ALA A 40 -7.20 19.86 1.86
CA ALA A 40 -8.36 20.28 1.07
C ALA A 40 -8.11 20.11 -0.44
N VAL A 41 -6.93 20.51 -0.91
CA VAL A 41 -6.53 20.31 -2.32
C VAL A 41 -6.34 18.81 -2.61
N GLY A 42 -5.77 18.04 -1.67
CA GLY A 42 -5.64 16.59 -1.77
C GLY A 42 -6.98 15.88 -1.93
N LEU A 43 -8.01 16.32 -1.18
CA LEU A 43 -9.39 15.86 -1.33
C LEU A 43 -9.92 16.16 -2.74
N ILE A 44 -9.69 17.37 -3.26
CA ILE A 44 -10.11 17.76 -4.62
C ILE A 44 -9.38 16.95 -5.69
N VAL A 45 -8.08 16.71 -5.50
CA VAL A 45 -7.29 15.84 -6.38
C VAL A 45 -7.85 14.42 -6.37
N GLY A 46 -8.17 13.87 -5.20
CA GLY A 46 -8.84 12.57 -5.09
C GLY A 46 -10.17 12.54 -5.84
N PHE A 47 -11.01 13.57 -5.64
CA PHE A 47 -12.28 13.71 -6.33
C PHE A 47 -12.12 13.69 -7.86
N ALA A 48 -11.17 14.47 -8.39
CA ALA A 48 -10.89 14.56 -9.82
C ALA A 48 -10.29 13.26 -10.38
N LEU A 49 -9.33 12.67 -9.67
CA LEU A 49 -8.62 11.46 -10.07
C LEU A 49 -9.58 10.27 -10.19
N PHE A 50 -10.28 9.96 -9.10
CA PHE A 50 -11.18 8.81 -9.07
C PHE A 50 -12.41 9.04 -9.95
N GLY A 51 -12.91 10.27 -10.07
CA GLY A 51 -13.94 10.61 -11.05
C GLY A 51 -13.49 10.29 -12.48
N SER A 52 -12.28 10.73 -12.86
CA SER A 52 -11.77 10.52 -14.21
C SER A 52 -11.46 9.05 -14.50
N VAL A 53 -10.82 8.35 -13.57
CA VAL A 53 -10.47 6.93 -13.69
C VAL A 53 -11.73 6.05 -13.74
N THR A 54 -12.81 6.44 -13.08
CA THR A 54 -14.08 5.68 -13.09
C THR A 54 -14.84 5.90 -14.41
N TYR A 55 -15.00 7.15 -14.84
CA TYR A 55 -15.94 7.50 -15.91
C TYR A 55 -15.34 7.54 -17.30
N PHE A 56 -14.03 7.74 -17.44
CA PHE A 56 -13.40 7.77 -18.76
C PHE A 56 -13.31 6.40 -19.45
N PRO A 57 -12.92 5.30 -18.79
CA PRO A 57 -13.00 3.97 -19.41
C PRO A 57 -14.42 3.63 -19.81
N LEU A 58 -15.38 4.07 -19.00
CA LEU A 58 -16.80 3.90 -19.27
C LEU A 58 -17.23 4.64 -20.55
N TYR A 59 -16.76 5.88 -20.77
CA TYR A 59 -16.93 6.58 -22.05
C TYR A 59 -16.38 5.77 -23.23
N LEU A 60 -15.14 5.28 -23.12
CA LEU A 60 -14.50 4.55 -24.20
C LEU A 60 -15.24 3.23 -24.51
N GLN A 61 -15.62 2.48 -23.47
CA GLN A 61 -16.27 1.19 -23.67
C GLN A 61 -17.71 1.35 -24.17
N VAL A 62 -18.47 2.31 -23.63
CA VAL A 62 -19.91 2.46 -23.92
C VAL A 62 -20.18 3.31 -25.15
N VAL A 63 -19.45 4.42 -25.34
CA VAL A 63 -19.66 5.35 -26.46
C VAL A 63 -18.80 4.99 -27.66
N LYS A 64 -17.52 4.64 -27.43
CA LYS A 64 -16.59 4.26 -28.51
C LYS A 64 -16.60 2.77 -28.85
N GLY A 65 -17.20 1.93 -28.01
CA GLY A 65 -17.28 0.49 -28.23
C GLY A 65 -15.92 -0.21 -28.22
N VAL A 66 -14.90 0.39 -27.60
CA VAL A 66 -13.57 -0.25 -27.52
C VAL A 66 -13.54 -1.28 -26.39
N SER A 67 -12.67 -2.28 -26.50
CA SER A 67 -12.52 -3.31 -25.48
C SER A 67 -11.98 -2.73 -24.16
N PRO A 68 -12.23 -3.41 -23.01
CA PRO A 68 -11.64 -3.01 -21.73
C PRO A 68 -10.11 -2.86 -21.79
N THR A 69 -9.42 -3.79 -22.45
CA THR A 69 -7.96 -3.74 -22.65
C THR A 69 -7.54 -2.50 -23.43
N THR A 70 -8.23 -2.17 -24.53
CA THR A 70 -7.93 -0.96 -25.31
C THR A 70 -8.26 0.31 -24.53
N SER A 71 -9.33 0.32 -23.73
CA SER A 71 -9.64 1.47 -22.87
C SER A 71 -8.57 1.71 -21.80
N GLY A 72 -8.01 0.65 -21.22
CA GLY A 72 -6.88 0.73 -20.29
C GLY A 72 -5.61 1.27 -20.97
N MET A 73 -5.29 0.78 -22.17
CA MET A 73 -4.15 1.31 -22.94
C MET A 73 -4.28 2.81 -23.24
N GLN A 74 -5.49 3.32 -23.43
CA GLN A 74 -5.73 4.76 -23.64
C GLN A 74 -5.56 5.62 -22.38
N MET A 75 -5.42 5.01 -21.20
CA MET A 75 -5.09 5.70 -19.95
C MET A 75 -3.58 5.79 -19.70
N VAL A 76 -2.76 5.00 -20.41
CA VAL A 76 -1.29 5.03 -20.29
C VAL A 76 -0.71 6.44 -20.45
N PRO A 77 -1.17 7.28 -21.40
CA PRO A 77 -0.69 8.66 -21.51
C PRO A 77 -0.90 9.51 -20.24
N MET A 78 -1.98 9.27 -19.49
CA MET A 78 -2.20 9.94 -18.20
C MET A 78 -1.10 9.57 -17.20
N MET A 79 -0.78 8.28 -17.09
CA MET A 79 0.28 7.81 -16.19
C MET A 79 1.65 8.33 -16.63
N GLY A 80 1.92 8.34 -17.93
CA GLY A 80 3.15 8.91 -18.48
C GLY A 80 3.30 10.39 -18.16
N GLY A 81 2.24 11.19 -18.37
CA GLY A 81 2.23 12.60 -18.02
C GLY A 81 2.43 12.85 -16.53
N MET A 82 1.75 12.05 -15.68
CA MET A 82 1.85 12.12 -14.23
C MET A 82 3.26 11.78 -13.74
N LEU A 83 3.84 10.68 -14.21
CA LEU A 83 5.17 10.23 -13.80
C LEU A 83 6.25 11.24 -14.23
N VAL A 84 6.22 11.67 -15.49
CA VAL A 84 7.21 12.64 -16.01
C VAL A 84 7.15 13.95 -15.23
N THR A 85 5.95 14.51 -15.05
CA THR A 85 5.81 15.79 -14.33
C THR A 85 6.05 15.69 -12.84
N SER A 86 5.74 14.55 -12.21
CA SER A 86 6.07 14.29 -10.81
C SER A 86 7.59 14.30 -10.59
N ILE A 87 8.34 13.57 -11.43
CA ILE A 87 9.81 13.52 -11.36
C ILE A 87 10.41 14.91 -11.66
N MET A 88 9.95 15.57 -12.72
CA MET A 88 10.46 16.88 -13.10
C MET A 88 10.19 17.94 -12.02
N SER A 89 8.98 17.94 -11.44
CA SER A 89 8.65 18.89 -10.37
C SER A 89 9.46 18.61 -9.10
N GLY A 90 9.60 17.35 -8.67
CA GLY A 90 10.43 16.98 -7.52
C GLY A 90 11.91 17.40 -7.69
N GLN A 91 12.50 17.12 -8.86
CA GLN A 91 13.86 17.55 -9.18
C GLN A 91 14.00 19.08 -9.18
N LEU A 92 13.09 19.79 -9.84
CA LEU A 92 13.16 21.24 -9.95
C LEU A 92 12.90 21.93 -8.60
N ILE A 93 12.07 21.35 -7.72
CA ILE A 93 11.89 21.78 -6.33
C ILE A 93 13.19 21.58 -5.54
N SER A 94 13.86 20.43 -5.69
CA SER A 94 15.13 20.17 -5.00
C SER A 94 16.22 21.16 -5.39
N TRP A 95 16.15 21.71 -6.62
CA TRP A 95 17.13 22.67 -7.14
C TRP A 95 16.78 24.13 -6.84
N THR A 96 15.51 24.50 -6.97
CA THR A 96 15.04 25.89 -6.82
C THR A 96 14.58 26.23 -5.41
N GLY A 97 14.25 25.22 -4.59
CA GLY A 97 13.65 25.37 -3.26
C GLY A 97 12.20 25.90 -3.26
N ARG A 98 11.59 26.12 -4.43
CA ARG A 98 10.26 26.72 -4.58
C ARG A 98 9.23 25.69 -5.01
N TYR A 99 8.38 25.24 -4.09
CA TYR A 99 7.36 24.24 -4.38
C TYR A 99 6.00 24.82 -4.77
N LYS A 100 5.65 26.05 -4.34
CA LYS A 100 4.29 26.61 -4.50
C LYS A 100 3.84 26.74 -5.96
N ILE A 101 4.75 26.98 -6.89
CA ILE A 101 4.41 27.18 -8.31
C ILE A 101 3.81 25.92 -8.95
N PHE A 102 4.23 24.72 -8.52
CA PHE A 102 3.82 23.48 -9.15
C PHE A 102 2.36 23.12 -8.85
N PRO A 103 1.86 23.17 -7.59
CA PRO A 103 0.45 22.96 -7.33
C PRO A 103 -0.45 24.00 -8.02
N VAL A 104 0.00 25.25 -8.17
CA VAL A 104 -0.77 26.30 -8.86
C VAL A 104 -0.94 25.96 -10.33
N LEU A 105 0.17 25.67 -11.03
CA LEU A 105 0.14 25.28 -12.44
C LEU A 105 -0.57 23.94 -12.63
N GLY A 106 -0.31 22.96 -11.75
CA GLY A 106 -0.89 21.63 -11.82
C GLY A 106 -2.41 21.64 -11.67
N THR A 107 -2.95 22.36 -10.68
CA THR A 107 -4.41 22.49 -10.52
C THR A 107 -5.07 23.27 -11.66
N ALA A 108 -4.38 24.26 -12.26
CA ALA A 108 -4.86 24.92 -13.48
C ALA A 108 -4.93 23.94 -14.66
N VAL A 109 -3.86 23.17 -14.88
CA VAL A 109 -3.78 22.16 -15.94
C VAL A 109 -4.82 21.05 -15.73
N MET A 110 -5.02 20.58 -14.50
CA MET A 110 -6.09 19.63 -14.16
C MET A 110 -7.48 20.19 -14.49
N THR A 111 -7.74 21.46 -14.13
CA THR A 111 -9.01 22.12 -14.43
C THR A 111 -9.25 22.18 -15.94
N VAL A 112 -8.23 22.53 -16.72
CA VAL A 112 -8.30 22.51 -18.20
C VAL A 112 -8.53 21.09 -18.73
N GLY A 113 -7.83 20.09 -18.20
CA GLY A 113 -8.00 18.69 -18.59
C GLY A 113 -9.42 18.17 -18.34
N LEU A 114 -9.98 18.43 -17.16
CA LEU A 114 -11.36 18.08 -16.82
C LEU A 114 -12.38 18.84 -17.68
N PHE A 115 -12.12 20.11 -17.97
CA PHE A 115 -12.97 20.89 -18.86
C PHE A 115 -12.96 20.31 -20.28
N LEU A 116 -11.79 19.93 -20.81
CA LEU A 116 -11.68 19.28 -22.11
C LEU A 116 -12.37 17.91 -22.13
N LEU A 117 -12.30 17.14 -21.05
CA LEU A 117 -13.07 15.89 -20.91
C LEU A 117 -14.57 16.14 -20.97
N SER A 118 -15.06 17.24 -20.39
CA SER A 118 -16.49 17.61 -20.46
C SER A 118 -16.99 17.92 -21.89
N ARG A 119 -16.05 18.19 -22.81
CA ARG A 119 -16.32 18.49 -24.22
C ARG A 119 -16.18 17.28 -25.15
N LEU A 120 -15.93 16.09 -24.62
CA LEU A 120 -15.88 14.88 -25.43
C LEU A 120 -17.25 14.59 -26.05
N THR A 121 -17.23 14.18 -27.31
CA THR A 121 -18.42 13.84 -28.10
C THR A 121 -18.25 12.45 -28.70
N PRO A 122 -19.33 11.76 -29.11
CA PRO A 122 -19.22 10.47 -29.78
C PRO A 122 -18.33 10.47 -31.03
N GLN A 123 -18.07 11.64 -31.61
CA GLN A 123 -17.24 11.83 -32.80
C GLN A 123 -15.76 12.13 -32.48
N SER A 124 -15.41 12.44 -31.22
CA SER A 124 -14.05 12.78 -30.82
C SER A 124 -13.06 11.64 -31.10
N THR A 125 -11.88 11.91 -31.66
CA THR A 125 -10.92 10.84 -31.97
C THR A 125 -10.33 10.22 -30.70
N ASN A 126 -9.94 8.95 -30.76
CA ASN A 126 -9.27 8.28 -29.63
C ASN A 126 -7.95 8.98 -29.26
N ALA A 127 -7.23 9.50 -30.26
CA ALA A 127 -6.02 10.29 -30.05
C ALA A 127 -6.29 11.58 -29.25
N ALA A 128 -7.38 12.30 -29.55
CA ALA A 128 -7.77 13.48 -28.79
C ALA A 128 -8.11 13.11 -27.34
N ALA A 129 -8.84 12.02 -27.12
CA ALA A 129 -9.17 11.54 -25.77
C ALA A 129 -7.90 11.17 -24.96
N SER A 130 -6.95 10.48 -25.59
CA SER A 130 -5.65 10.15 -25.00
C SER A 130 -4.80 11.39 -24.70
N LEU A 131 -4.82 12.41 -25.57
CA LEU A 131 -4.10 13.67 -25.33
C LEU A 131 -4.71 14.45 -24.16
N ILE A 132 -6.03 14.47 -24.04
CA ILE A 132 -6.71 15.09 -22.89
C ILE A 132 -6.33 14.35 -21.58
N MET A 133 -6.21 13.02 -21.64
CA MET A 133 -5.74 12.23 -20.51
C MET A 133 -4.28 12.52 -20.14
N LEU A 134 -3.41 12.74 -21.13
CA LEU A 134 -2.05 13.22 -20.89
C LEU A 134 -2.05 14.58 -20.16
N VAL A 135 -2.88 15.54 -20.61
CA VAL A 135 -3.02 16.85 -19.96
C VAL A 135 -3.46 16.70 -18.50
N LEU A 136 -4.46 15.86 -18.24
CA LEU A 136 -4.90 15.58 -16.87
C LEU A 136 -3.77 14.97 -16.02
N GLY A 137 -3.03 14.01 -16.59
CA GLY A 137 -1.88 13.37 -15.97
C GLY A 137 -0.78 14.37 -15.59
N ILE A 138 -0.42 15.28 -16.50
CA ILE A 138 0.53 16.38 -16.27
C ILE A 138 0.09 17.21 -15.06
N GLY A 139 -1.18 17.60 -15.02
CA GLY A 139 -1.71 18.36 -13.90
C GLY A 139 -1.62 17.62 -12.56
N LEU A 140 -1.98 16.33 -12.56
CA LEU A 140 -1.92 15.48 -11.36
C LEU A 140 -0.49 15.31 -10.85
N GLY A 141 0.49 15.04 -11.73
CA GLY A 141 1.88 14.83 -11.34
C GLY A 141 2.52 16.08 -10.72
N MET A 142 2.13 17.27 -11.18
CA MET A 142 2.59 18.55 -10.59
C MET A 142 1.97 18.86 -9.22
N VAL A 143 0.89 18.17 -8.82
CA VAL A 143 0.20 18.44 -7.56
C VAL A 143 0.49 17.36 -6.52
N MET A 144 0.30 16.08 -6.86
CA MET A 144 0.22 14.99 -5.87
C MET A 144 1.42 14.95 -4.92
N GLN A 145 2.62 14.87 -5.48
CA GLN A 145 3.84 14.76 -4.69
C GLN A 145 4.23 16.08 -4.03
N VAL A 146 3.93 17.20 -4.69
CA VAL A 146 4.30 18.52 -4.18
C VAL A 146 3.46 18.90 -2.94
N LEU A 147 2.22 18.43 -2.84
CA LEU A 147 1.41 18.61 -1.62
C LEU A 147 2.00 17.84 -0.44
N VAL A 148 2.51 16.62 -0.67
CA VAL A 148 3.16 15.83 0.38
C VAL A 148 4.44 16.51 0.85
N ILE A 149 5.28 16.96 -0.08
CA ILE A 149 6.50 17.74 0.21
C ILE A 149 6.16 19.00 1.03
N ALA A 150 5.10 19.73 0.65
CA ALA A 150 4.69 20.95 1.36
C ALA A 150 4.28 20.66 2.81
N VAL A 151 3.55 19.57 3.06
CA VAL A 151 3.18 19.14 4.42
C VAL A 151 4.41 18.74 5.21
N GLN A 152 5.25 17.86 4.64
CA GLN A 152 6.48 17.39 5.28
C GLN A 152 7.43 18.53 5.65
N ASN A 153 7.46 19.59 4.83
CA ASN A 153 8.28 20.77 5.08
C ASN A 153 7.79 21.60 6.29
N ASP A 154 6.49 21.59 6.57
CA ASP A 154 5.89 22.47 7.58
C ASP A 154 5.76 21.82 8.96
N VAL A 155 5.59 20.51 9.01
CA VAL A 155 5.39 19.76 10.26
C VAL A 155 6.68 19.49 11.01
N GLU A 156 6.55 19.16 12.29
CA GLU A 156 7.68 18.70 13.11
C GLU A 156 8.02 17.23 12.77
N TYR A 157 9.28 16.83 12.98
CA TYR A 157 9.75 15.49 12.59
C TYR A 157 8.94 14.35 13.24
N ARG A 158 8.47 14.53 14.48
CA ARG A 158 7.59 13.59 15.19
C ARG A 158 6.25 13.37 14.51
N ASP A 159 5.75 14.36 13.77
CA ASP A 159 4.45 14.31 13.11
C ASP A 159 4.56 13.98 11.62
N LEU A 160 5.79 13.79 11.09
CA LEU A 160 6.05 13.62 9.66
C LEU A 160 5.26 12.45 9.05
N GLY A 161 5.24 11.32 9.76
CA GLY A 161 4.51 10.13 9.34
C GLY A 161 3.00 10.35 9.32
N VAL A 162 2.44 10.93 10.39
CA VAL A 162 1.00 11.19 10.52
C VAL A 162 0.52 12.25 9.54
N ALA A 163 1.33 13.27 9.27
CA ALA A 163 0.98 14.33 8.34
C ALA A 163 0.96 13.83 6.89
N THR A 164 1.91 12.95 6.53
CA THR A 164 1.96 12.31 5.21
C THR A 164 0.79 11.34 5.01
N SER A 165 0.55 10.45 5.98
CA SER A 165 -0.58 9.51 5.92
C SER A 165 -1.92 10.24 5.96
N GLY A 166 -2.03 11.33 6.73
CA GLY A 166 -3.20 12.20 6.79
C GLY A 166 -3.51 12.86 5.44
N ALA A 167 -2.51 13.40 4.74
CA ALA A 167 -2.69 13.95 3.40
C ALA A 167 -3.21 12.89 2.41
N THR A 168 -2.68 11.66 2.49
CA THR A 168 -3.16 10.52 1.71
C THR A 168 -4.59 10.12 2.08
N LEU A 169 -4.94 10.11 3.37
CA LEU A 169 -6.28 9.81 3.85
C LEU A 169 -7.30 10.80 3.28
N PHE A 170 -7.04 12.12 3.36
CA PHE A 170 -7.93 13.13 2.80
C PHE A 170 -8.13 12.98 1.30
N ARG A 171 -7.08 12.60 0.58
CA ARG A 171 -7.16 12.27 -0.84
C ARG A 171 -8.06 11.06 -1.10
N LEU A 172 -7.92 9.98 -0.34
CA LEU A 172 -8.77 8.79 -0.47
C LEU A 172 -10.24 9.09 -0.13
N ILE A 173 -10.49 9.90 0.90
CA ILE A 173 -11.82 10.41 1.25
C ILE A 173 -12.39 11.19 0.06
N GLY A 174 -11.60 12.08 -0.54
CA GLY A 174 -11.98 12.81 -1.74
C GLY A 174 -12.32 11.90 -2.92
N GLY A 175 -11.55 10.83 -3.09
CA GLY A 175 -11.82 9.79 -4.08
C GLY A 175 -13.16 9.11 -3.88
N SER A 176 -13.45 8.64 -2.66
CA SER A 176 -14.71 8.00 -2.30
C SER A 176 -15.92 8.93 -2.43
N LEU A 177 -15.81 10.17 -1.95
CA LEU A 177 -16.85 11.19 -2.12
C LEU A 177 -17.05 11.53 -3.60
N GLY A 178 -15.95 11.62 -4.36
CA GLY A 178 -15.97 11.90 -5.79
C GLY A 178 -16.71 10.84 -6.58
N THR A 179 -16.38 9.56 -6.39
CA THR A 179 -17.07 8.47 -7.10
C THR A 179 -18.55 8.41 -6.74
N ALA A 180 -18.91 8.59 -5.46
CA ALA A 180 -20.30 8.56 -5.02
C ALA A 180 -21.12 9.75 -5.58
N ILE A 181 -20.63 10.98 -5.45
CA ILE A 181 -21.33 12.19 -5.88
C ILE A 181 -21.44 12.22 -7.41
N LEU A 182 -20.32 12.00 -8.11
CA LEU A 182 -20.32 11.98 -9.57
C LEU A 182 -21.16 10.83 -10.12
N GLY A 183 -21.22 9.68 -9.43
CA GLY A 183 -22.10 8.57 -9.80
C GLY A 183 -23.57 8.88 -9.63
N ALA A 184 -23.95 9.55 -8.54
CA ALA A 184 -25.31 10.02 -8.34
C ALA A 184 -25.72 11.04 -9.42
N ILE A 185 -24.83 12.00 -9.74
CA ILE A 185 -25.04 12.98 -10.81
C ILE A 185 -25.17 12.29 -12.16
N PHE A 186 -24.28 11.35 -12.45
CA PHE A 186 -24.28 10.57 -13.68
C PHE A 186 -25.61 9.82 -13.85
N ALA A 187 -26.03 9.07 -12.84
CA ALA A 187 -27.27 8.30 -12.87
C ALA A 187 -28.51 9.20 -13.06
N ALA A 188 -28.58 10.31 -12.31
CA ALA A 188 -29.67 11.27 -12.42
C ALA A 188 -29.73 11.92 -13.81
N ARG A 189 -28.59 12.35 -14.34
CA ARG A 189 -28.52 12.97 -15.69
C ARG A 189 -28.80 11.96 -16.79
N LEU A 190 -28.30 10.74 -16.66
CA LEU A 190 -28.56 9.67 -17.62
C LEU A 190 -30.05 9.33 -17.67
N ALA A 191 -30.72 9.21 -16.52
CA ALA A 191 -32.17 8.97 -16.49
C ALA A 191 -32.97 10.05 -17.22
N VAL A 192 -32.63 11.34 -16.98
CA VAL A 192 -33.27 12.48 -17.66
C VAL A 192 -32.99 12.49 -19.16
N ASN A 193 -31.74 12.29 -19.56
CA ASN A 193 -31.33 12.34 -20.96
C ASN A 193 -31.91 11.16 -21.76
N LEU A 194 -31.97 9.97 -21.16
CA LEU A 194 -32.63 8.80 -21.75
C LEU A 194 -34.13 9.05 -21.94
N ALA A 195 -34.83 9.57 -20.93
CA ALA A 195 -36.25 9.89 -21.05
C ALA A 195 -36.53 10.93 -22.15
N ARG A 196 -35.58 11.83 -22.42
CA ARG A 196 -35.68 12.86 -23.46
C ARG A 196 -35.40 12.33 -24.87
N LEU A 197 -34.45 11.43 -25.03
CA LEU A 197 -33.90 11.01 -26.33
C LEU A 197 -34.44 9.65 -26.83
N LEU A 198 -34.99 8.82 -25.94
CA LEU A 198 -35.55 7.52 -26.31
C LEU A 198 -37.07 7.60 -26.56
N PRO A 199 -37.60 6.88 -27.57
CA PRO A 199 -39.04 6.82 -27.83
C PRO A 199 -39.81 6.26 -26.62
N VAL A 200 -40.97 6.84 -26.32
CA VAL A 200 -41.86 6.40 -25.24
C VAL A 200 -42.14 4.90 -25.38
N GLY A 201 -41.79 4.11 -24.35
CA GLY A 201 -41.98 2.65 -24.32
C GLY A 201 -40.72 1.81 -24.58
N THR A 202 -39.59 2.40 -24.97
CA THR A 202 -38.31 1.67 -25.12
C THR A 202 -37.57 1.42 -23.81
N VAL A 203 -37.83 2.26 -22.79
CA VAL A 203 -37.28 2.09 -21.44
C VAL A 203 -38.39 1.52 -20.57
N ALA A 204 -38.40 0.20 -20.37
CA ALA A 204 -39.32 -0.41 -19.43
C ALA A 204 -39.11 0.23 -18.04
N SER A 205 -40.21 0.73 -17.47
CA SER A 205 -40.28 1.37 -16.16
C SER A 205 -39.61 0.49 -15.10
N GLY A 206 -38.35 0.79 -14.77
CA GLY A 206 -37.53 -0.01 -13.84
C GLY A 206 -36.06 -0.15 -14.27
N ALA A 207 -35.74 0.06 -15.54
CA ALA A 207 -34.38 -0.07 -16.06
C ALA A 207 -33.46 1.15 -15.78
N THR A 208 -33.98 2.23 -15.19
CA THR A 208 -33.23 3.48 -14.99
C THR A 208 -32.25 3.43 -13.82
N HIS A 209 -32.38 2.47 -12.89
CA HIS A 209 -31.58 2.44 -11.67
C HIS A 209 -30.43 1.43 -11.67
N ASN A 210 -30.44 0.41 -12.55
CA ASN A 210 -29.42 -0.67 -12.56
C ASN A 210 -29.14 -1.24 -13.98
N MET A 211 -29.14 -0.41 -15.03
CA MET A 211 -28.85 -0.93 -16.38
C MET A 211 -27.35 -1.24 -16.49
N SER A 212 -26.98 -2.52 -16.49
CA SER A 212 -25.61 -2.95 -16.74
C SER A 212 -25.20 -2.64 -18.18
N VAL A 213 -23.92 -2.31 -18.39
CA VAL A 213 -23.33 -2.05 -19.73
C VAL A 213 -23.64 -3.18 -20.73
N GLN A 214 -23.79 -4.41 -20.25
CA GLN A 214 -24.16 -5.58 -21.07
C GLN A 214 -25.64 -5.66 -21.47
N ALA A 215 -26.57 -5.24 -20.61
CA ALA A 215 -27.99 -5.11 -20.98
C ALA A 215 -28.19 -4.09 -22.10
N LEU A 216 -27.23 -3.18 -22.20
CA LEU A 216 -27.18 -2.02 -23.08
C LEU A 216 -26.68 -2.32 -24.49
N LEU A 217 -25.72 -3.24 -24.62
CA LEU A 217 -25.26 -3.74 -25.92
C LEU A 217 -26.34 -4.56 -26.67
N ARG A 218 -27.41 -4.95 -25.97
CA ARG A 218 -28.56 -5.70 -26.54
C ARG A 218 -29.66 -4.80 -27.09
N LEU A 219 -29.53 -3.48 -27.00
CA LEU A 219 -30.52 -2.54 -27.55
C LEU A 219 -30.56 -2.60 -29.10
N PRO A 220 -31.76 -2.41 -29.70
CA PRO A 220 -31.92 -2.31 -31.15
C PRO A 220 -30.99 -1.26 -31.74
N ALA A 221 -30.49 -1.49 -32.97
CA ALA A 221 -29.54 -0.59 -33.63
C ALA A 221 -30.05 0.87 -33.75
N SER A 222 -31.38 1.06 -33.83
CA SER A 222 -32.03 2.37 -33.84
C SER A 222 -31.93 3.15 -32.52
N ALA A 223 -31.76 2.49 -31.38
CA ALA A 223 -31.67 3.12 -30.07
C ALA A 223 -30.23 3.40 -29.60
N ARG A 224 -29.22 2.78 -30.23
CA ARG A 224 -27.81 2.92 -29.82
C ARG A 224 -27.27 4.34 -29.98
N GLY A 225 -27.66 5.06 -31.04
CA GLY A 225 -27.24 6.44 -31.27
C GLY A 225 -27.74 7.39 -30.18
N ALA A 226 -29.06 7.37 -29.94
CA ALA A 226 -29.71 8.16 -28.89
C ALA A 226 -29.15 7.84 -27.49
N TYR A 227 -28.84 6.56 -27.24
CA TYR A 227 -28.21 6.16 -25.99
C TYR A 227 -26.78 6.72 -25.85
N ALA A 228 -25.93 6.56 -26.87
CA ALA A 228 -24.56 7.05 -26.84
C ALA A 228 -24.51 8.58 -26.65
N GLU A 229 -25.46 9.30 -27.24
CA GLU A 229 -25.64 10.73 -27.05
C GLU A 229 -26.07 11.09 -25.62
N ALA A 230 -27.12 10.43 -25.10
CA ALA A 230 -27.58 10.60 -23.71
C ALA A 230 -26.46 10.33 -22.70
N PHE A 231 -25.66 9.30 -22.97
CA PHE A 231 -24.52 8.90 -22.15
C PHE A 231 -23.43 9.96 -22.16
N THR A 232 -23.07 10.44 -23.35
CA THR A 232 -22.01 11.44 -23.51
C THR A 232 -22.38 12.77 -22.87
N GLU A 233 -23.63 13.21 -22.99
CA GLU A 233 -24.11 14.43 -22.32
C GLU A 233 -24.11 14.31 -20.79
N SER A 234 -24.46 13.12 -20.29
CA SER A 234 -24.43 12.84 -18.85
C SER A 234 -23.00 12.84 -18.30
N LEU A 235 -22.07 12.22 -19.02
CA LEU A 235 -20.64 12.28 -18.71
C LEU A 235 -20.07 13.69 -18.83
N GLY A 236 -20.47 14.46 -19.84
CA GLY A 236 -20.09 15.86 -19.98
C GLY A 236 -20.44 16.65 -18.71
N THR A 237 -21.64 16.42 -18.16
CA THR A 237 -22.07 17.04 -16.89
C THR A 237 -21.20 16.61 -15.72
N VAL A 238 -20.84 15.33 -15.61
CA VAL A 238 -19.96 14.79 -14.57
C VAL A 238 -18.60 15.48 -14.58
N PHE A 239 -17.96 15.55 -15.75
CA PHE A 239 -16.66 16.20 -15.90
C PHE A 239 -16.73 17.72 -15.69
N LEU A 240 -17.85 18.35 -16.07
CA LEU A 240 -18.06 19.78 -15.82
C LEU A 240 -18.19 20.09 -14.33
N VAL A 241 -18.91 19.25 -13.56
CA VAL A 241 -18.95 19.38 -12.09
C VAL A 241 -17.57 19.17 -11.50
N ALA A 242 -16.83 18.15 -11.93
CA ALA A 242 -15.45 17.94 -11.50
C ALA A 242 -14.53 19.13 -11.85
N THR A 243 -14.75 19.78 -12.99
CA THR A 243 -14.03 21.00 -13.39
C THR A 243 -14.26 22.13 -12.39
N VAL A 244 -15.51 22.37 -11.98
CA VAL A 244 -15.83 23.41 -10.98
C VAL A 244 -15.18 23.11 -9.63
N VAL A 245 -15.23 21.85 -9.18
CA VAL A 245 -14.57 21.42 -7.94
C VAL A 245 -13.05 21.62 -8.03
N CYS A 246 -12.45 21.28 -9.17
CA CYS A 246 -11.01 21.47 -9.40
C CYS A 246 -10.62 22.96 -9.47
N ALA A 247 -11.46 23.81 -10.07
CA ALA A 247 -11.27 25.26 -10.10
C ALA A 247 -11.28 25.88 -8.70
N ILE A 248 -12.12 25.37 -7.78
CA ILE A 248 -12.05 25.74 -6.36
C ILE A 248 -10.69 25.35 -5.77
N GLY A 249 -10.19 24.16 -6.10
CA GLY A 249 -8.85 23.71 -5.71
C GLY A 249 -7.75 24.64 -6.20
N PHE A 250 -7.83 25.08 -7.46
CA PHE A 250 -6.91 26.07 -8.02
C PHE A 250 -6.89 27.37 -7.20
N VAL A 251 -8.06 27.89 -6.80
CA VAL A 251 -8.14 29.08 -5.94
C VAL A 251 -7.58 28.81 -4.54
N LEU A 252 -7.86 27.64 -3.96
CA LEU A 252 -7.37 27.26 -2.62
C LEU A 252 -5.84 27.17 -2.56
N VAL A 253 -5.19 26.67 -3.62
CA VAL A 253 -3.73 26.58 -3.67
C VAL A 253 -3.05 27.94 -3.55
N TRP A 254 -3.70 29.03 -3.98
CA TRP A 254 -3.10 30.37 -3.85
C TRP A 254 -2.90 30.79 -2.40
N LEU A 255 -3.74 30.29 -1.50
CA LEU A 255 -3.66 30.50 -0.06
C LEU A 255 -2.52 29.69 0.59
N LEU A 256 -1.86 28.77 -0.15
CA LEU A 256 -0.78 27.96 0.37
C LEU A 256 0.42 28.86 0.75
N PRO A 257 0.88 28.84 2.02
CA PRO A 257 2.08 29.57 2.40
C PRO A 257 3.32 28.92 1.76
N GLU A 258 4.20 29.75 1.20
CA GLU A 258 5.50 29.31 0.69
C GLU A 258 6.53 29.47 1.80
N ARG A 259 6.97 28.35 2.39
CA ARG A 259 8.02 28.31 3.41
C ARG A 259 9.32 27.78 2.78
N PRO A 260 10.50 28.24 3.23
CA PRO A 260 11.76 27.72 2.69
C PRO A 260 11.85 26.21 2.90
N LEU A 261 12.37 25.50 1.89
CA LEU A 261 12.49 24.04 1.91
C LEU A 261 13.58 23.59 2.90
N ARG A 262 13.26 22.68 3.81
CA ARG A 262 14.23 22.05 4.73
C ARG A 262 15.13 21.07 3.96
N ALA A 263 16.42 21.04 4.32
CA ALA A 263 17.41 20.17 3.68
C ALA A 263 17.05 18.67 3.74
N THR A 264 16.38 18.23 4.81
CA THR A 264 15.92 16.84 4.98
C THR A 264 14.78 16.45 4.03
N VAL A 265 13.96 17.40 3.59
CA VAL A 265 12.82 17.18 2.68
C VAL A 265 13.24 17.29 1.21
N ALA A 266 14.36 17.96 0.92
CA ALA A 266 14.93 17.99 -0.42
C ALA A 266 15.40 16.60 -0.91
N ALA A 267 15.74 15.69 0.01
CA ALA A 267 16.09 14.31 -0.31
C ALA A 267 14.84 13.48 -0.69
N SER A 268 13.75 13.58 0.08
CA SER A 268 12.49 12.87 -0.23
C SER A 268 11.83 13.35 -1.53
N ALA A 269 12.01 14.63 -1.89
CA ALA A 269 11.55 15.16 -3.17
C ALA A 269 12.20 14.49 -4.41
N ARG A 270 13.35 13.83 -4.26
CA ARG A 270 14.00 13.08 -5.36
C ARG A 270 13.43 11.67 -5.53
N GLU A 271 12.81 11.12 -4.49
CA GLU A 271 12.26 9.75 -4.44
C GLU A 271 10.76 9.70 -4.77
N ALA A 272 10.08 10.85 -4.69
CA ALA A 272 8.65 11.05 -4.94
C ALA A 272 8.09 10.51 -6.28
N GLY A 273 8.94 10.22 -7.26
CA GLY A 273 8.53 9.64 -8.54
C GLY A 273 7.87 8.25 -8.46
N ASN A 274 8.16 7.48 -7.40
CA ASN A 274 7.74 6.07 -7.30
C ASN A 274 6.32 5.86 -6.75
N GLU A 275 5.88 6.65 -5.76
CA GLU A 275 4.62 6.38 -5.02
C GLU A 275 3.33 6.55 -5.86
N ALA A 276 3.34 7.42 -6.88
CA ALA A 276 2.16 7.62 -7.73
C ALA A 276 1.94 6.44 -8.70
N GLY A 277 3.02 5.73 -9.05
CA GLY A 277 2.96 4.49 -9.82
C GLY A 277 2.36 3.35 -8.99
N GLU A 278 2.68 3.29 -7.69
CA GLU A 278 2.20 2.24 -6.77
C GLU A 278 0.68 2.23 -6.59
N ALA A 279 0.02 3.39 -6.54
CA ALA A 279 -1.44 3.46 -6.39
C ALA A 279 -2.23 2.92 -7.59
N PHE A 280 -1.58 2.77 -8.76
CA PHE A 280 -2.15 2.25 -10.00
C PHE A 280 -1.47 0.97 -10.48
N ALA A 281 -0.37 0.57 -9.83
CA ALA A 281 0.26 -0.71 -10.07
C ALA A 281 -0.74 -1.79 -9.64
N ARG A 282 -0.82 -2.86 -10.44
CA ARG A 282 -1.42 -4.11 -9.98
C ARG A 282 -0.66 -4.48 -8.68
N PRO A 283 -1.34 -4.80 -7.55
CA PRO A 283 -0.64 -5.35 -6.41
C PRO A 283 0.20 -6.51 -6.93
N SER A 284 1.53 -6.36 -6.90
CA SER A 284 2.40 -7.46 -7.29
C SER A 284 2.22 -8.53 -6.22
N ASP A 285 2.26 -9.80 -6.62
CA ASP A 285 2.29 -10.91 -5.67
C ASP A 285 3.42 -10.72 -4.62
N GLU A 286 4.46 -9.96 -4.95
CA GLU A 286 5.51 -9.51 -4.03
C GLU A 286 4.97 -8.77 -2.79
N ASP A 287 4.00 -7.87 -2.91
CA ASP A 287 3.51 -7.10 -1.75
C ASP A 287 2.69 -7.97 -0.79
N ALA A 288 1.93 -8.93 -1.33
CA ALA A 288 1.21 -9.92 -0.55
C ALA A 288 2.17 -10.92 0.13
N VAL A 289 3.19 -11.37 -0.60
CA VAL A 289 4.25 -12.25 -0.08
C VAL A 289 5.05 -11.55 1.01
N VAL A 290 5.45 -10.28 0.82
CA VAL A 290 6.20 -9.50 1.80
C VAL A 290 5.35 -9.20 3.04
N ALA A 291 4.08 -8.81 2.87
CA ALA A 291 3.18 -8.57 4.00
C ALA A 291 2.92 -9.86 4.80
N HIS A 292 2.78 -11.00 4.12
CA HIS A 292 2.62 -12.30 4.76
C HIS A 292 3.93 -12.77 5.42
N LEU A 293 5.09 -12.58 4.79
CA LEU A 293 6.39 -12.81 5.41
C LEU A 293 6.57 -11.96 6.65
N TYR A 294 6.20 -10.68 6.61
CA TYR A 294 6.24 -9.80 7.78
C TYR A 294 5.28 -10.27 8.87
N ALA A 295 4.05 -10.67 8.54
CA ALA A 295 3.08 -11.19 9.49
C ALA A 295 3.60 -12.48 10.14
N THR A 296 4.13 -13.42 9.35
CA THR A 296 4.71 -14.67 9.83
C THR A 296 5.97 -14.44 10.65
N LEU A 297 6.89 -13.59 10.20
CA LEU A 297 8.08 -13.19 10.96
C LEU A 297 7.74 -12.43 12.25
N SER A 298 6.67 -11.63 12.24
CA SER A 298 6.19 -10.92 13.43
C SER A 298 5.51 -11.86 14.42
N SER A 299 4.81 -12.90 13.95
CA SER A 299 4.28 -13.98 14.79
C SER A 299 5.41 -14.84 15.39
N LEU A 300 6.51 -15.02 14.66
CA LEU A 300 7.74 -15.63 15.14
C LEU A 300 8.54 -14.74 16.09
N ALA A 301 8.23 -13.45 16.21
CA ALA A 301 8.86 -12.54 17.17
C ALA A 301 8.25 -12.64 18.57
N ASP A 302 7.07 -13.28 18.71
CA ASP A 302 6.46 -13.51 20.00
C ASP A 302 7.24 -14.60 20.78
N ARG A 303 7.69 -14.25 21.99
CA ARG A 303 8.58 -15.10 22.80
C ARG A 303 7.92 -16.41 23.21
N ASP A 304 6.61 -16.40 23.37
CA ASP A 304 5.83 -17.58 23.75
C ASP A 304 5.65 -18.55 22.56
N VAL A 305 5.53 -18.01 21.34
CA VAL A 305 5.48 -18.80 20.09
C VAL A 305 6.83 -19.44 19.80
N GLN A 306 7.95 -18.70 19.97
CA GLN A 306 9.30 -19.27 19.83
C GLN A 306 9.54 -20.43 20.80
N ARG A 307 9.08 -20.28 22.04
CA ARG A 307 9.21 -21.33 23.06
C ARG A 307 8.41 -22.58 22.70
N ALA A 308 7.13 -22.43 22.36
CA ALA A 308 6.28 -23.55 21.96
C ALA A 308 6.84 -24.29 20.74
N HIS A 309 7.39 -23.55 19.77
CA HIS A 309 8.01 -24.13 18.58
C HIS A 309 9.27 -24.95 18.90
N ILE A 310 10.15 -24.44 19.78
CA ILE A 310 11.33 -25.20 20.22
C ILE A 310 10.92 -26.45 21.02
N GLU A 311 9.90 -26.36 21.88
CA GLU A 311 9.37 -27.52 22.62
C GLU A 311 8.87 -28.61 21.67
N GLN A 312 8.15 -28.23 20.61
CA GLN A 312 7.64 -29.15 19.59
C GLN A 312 8.75 -29.84 18.78
N ILE A 313 9.84 -29.12 18.45
CA ILE A 313 11.00 -29.69 17.74
C ILE A 313 11.74 -30.69 18.64
N VAL A 314 11.90 -30.37 19.93
CA VAL A 314 12.57 -31.26 20.90
C VAL A 314 11.77 -32.55 21.11
N GLU A 315 10.45 -32.44 21.23
CA GLU A 315 9.55 -33.59 21.35
C GLU A 315 9.60 -34.48 20.09
N ARG A 316 9.57 -33.87 18.89
CA ARG A 316 9.71 -34.60 17.61
C ARG A 316 11.07 -35.29 17.46
N ALA A 317 12.13 -34.75 18.06
CA ALA A 317 13.45 -35.40 18.09
C ALA A 317 13.52 -36.60 19.07
N GLY A 318 12.43 -36.87 19.80
CA GLY A 318 12.37 -37.91 20.84
C GLY A 318 13.16 -37.55 22.09
N GLU A 319 13.38 -36.25 22.31
CA GLU A 319 14.19 -35.73 23.42
C GLU A 319 13.32 -34.98 24.43
N SER A 320 13.82 -34.85 25.65
CA SER A 320 13.11 -34.15 26.74
C SER A 320 13.90 -32.96 27.26
N LEU A 321 14.64 -32.27 26.39
CA LEU A 321 15.46 -31.12 26.73
C LEU A 321 14.61 -29.87 26.98
N SER A 322 15.03 -29.03 27.93
CA SER A 322 14.44 -27.69 28.02
C SER A 322 14.76 -26.87 26.75
N PRO A 323 13.91 -25.92 26.34
CA PRO A 323 14.14 -25.09 25.15
C PRO A 323 15.48 -24.35 25.18
N LEU A 324 15.87 -23.92 26.38
CA LEU A 324 17.14 -23.24 26.61
C LEU A 324 18.34 -24.20 26.51
N ALA A 325 18.20 -25.45 26.95
CA ALA A 325 19.23 -26.49 26.80
C ALA A 325 19.39 -26.90 25.32
N ALA A 326 18.29 -27.07 24.59
CA ALA A 326 18.32 -27.34 23.15
C ALA A 326 18.99 -26.20 22.37
N TRP A 327 18.66 -24.94 22.69
CA TRP A 327 19.32 -23.76 22.11
C TRP A 327 20.83 -23.73 22.41
N LEU A 328 21.21 -23.93 23.68
CA LEU A 328 22.63 -23.95 24.08
C LEU A 328 23.41 -25.07 23.37
N LEU A 329 22.81 -26.24 23.18
CA LEU A 329 23.45 -27.36 22.50
C LEU A 329 23.84 -27.02 21.05
N VAL A 330 22.97 -26.31 20.31
CA VAL A 330 23.24 -25.85 18.94
C VAL A 330 24.35 -24.79 18.96
N GLN A 331 24.28 -23.83 19.88
CA GLN A 331 25.25 -22.72 19.94
C GLN A 331 26.65 -23.17 20.35
N VAL A 332 26.78 -24.22 21.16
CA VAL A 332 28.08 -24.81 21.52
C VAL A 332 28.77 -25.44 20.31
N GLU A 333 28.01 -25.96 19.33
CA GLU A 333 28.58 -26.45 18.07
C GLU A 333 28.93 -25.32 17.10
N GLU A 334 28.08 -24.28 17.01
CA GLU A 334 28.29 -23.15 16.10
C GLU A 334 29.45 -22.25 16.54
N GLU A 335 29.59 -22.00 17.84
CA GLU A 335 30.64 -21.14 18.42
C GLU A 335 31.44 -21.90 19.51
N PRO A 336 32.20 -22.96 19.15
CA PRO A 336 32.89 -23.82 20.11
C PRO A 336 34.02 -23.12 20.87
N LYS A 337 34.38 -21.88 20.48
CA LYS A 337 35.41 -21.06 21.15
C LYS A 337 34.83 -20.09 22.18
N VAL A 338 33.51 -19.95 22.25
CA VAL A 338 32.84 -18.97 23.13
C VAL A 338 32.24 -19.69 24.33
N SER A 339 32.37 -19.08 25.52
CA SER A 339 31.80 -19.65 26.73
C SER A 339 30.26 -19.70 26.62
N PRO A 340 29.60 -20.80 27.03
CA PRO A 340 28.13 -20.88 27.09
C PRO A 340 27.48 -19.73 27.89
N PHE A 341 28.18 -19.22 28.90
CA PHE A 341 27.73 -18.07 29.70
C PHE A 341 27.83 -16.74 28.94
N GLU A 342 28.83 -16.60 28.07
CA GLU A 342 28.98 -15.43 27.21
C GLU A 342 27.93 -15.43 26.10
N LEU A 343 27.65 -16.59 25.51
CA LEU A 343 26.57 -16.79 24.52
C LEU A 343 25.20 -16.42 25.12
N ALA A 344 24.91 -16.88 26.34
CA ALA A 344 23.68 -16.53 27.05
C ALA A 344 23.59 -15.02 27.37
N ARG A 345 24.70 -14.41 27.78
CA ARG A 345 24.77 -12.97 28.09
C ARG A 345 24.50 -12.10 26.87
N ARG A 346 25.02 -12.46 25.69
CA ARG A 346 24.78 -11.73 24.42
C ARG A 346 23.30 -11.69 24.03
N ARG A 347 22.51 -12.68 24.46
CA ARG A 347 21.07 -12.79 24.21
C ARG A 347 20.19 -12.29 25.36
N GLY A 348 20.79 -11.71 26.41
CA GLY A 348 20.06 -11.18 27.57
C GLY A 348 19.45 -12.26 28.48
N ILE A 349 19.95 -13.49 28.44
CA ILE A 349 19.47 -14.59 29.28
C ILE A 349 20.14 -14.49 30.67
N PRO A 350 19.38 -14.55 31.79
CA PRO A 350 19.94 -14.51 33.13
C PRO A 350 20.92 -15.67 33.38
N ALA A 351 22.04 -15.39 34.06
CA ALA A 351 23.10 -16.36 34.33
C ALA A 351 22.60 -17.63 35.04
N GLU A 352 21.66 -17.49 35.98
CA GLU A 352 21.05 -18.62 36.70
C GLU A 352 20.32 -19.60 35.77
N ARG A 353 19.59 -19.07 34.77
CA ARG A 353 18.87 -19.90 33.79
C ARG A 353 19.82 -20.58 32.83
N ALA A 354 20.85 -19.87 32.37
CA ALA A 354 21.91 -20.43 31.53
C ALA A 354 22.65 -21.55 32.27
N GLN A 355 22.93 -21.37 33.56
CA GLN A 355 23.54 -22.38 34.41
C GLN A 355 22.65 -23.62 34.56
N GLY A 356 21.34 -23.45 34.79
CA GLY A 356 20.39 -24.56 34.88
C GLY A 356 20.31 -25.39 33.59
N ALA A 357 20.31 -24.74 32.43
CA ALA A 357 20.31 -25.42 31.13
C ALA A 357 21.64 -26.12 30.82
N LEU A 358 22.78 -25.51 31.17
CA LEU A 358 24.09 -26.12 31.01
C LEU A 358 24.27 -27.35 31.92
N GLU A 359 23.74 -27.29 33.15
CA GLU A 359 23.74 -28.41 34.09
C GLU A 359 22.85 -29.57 33.61
N GLU A 360 21.74 -29.26 32.93
CA GLU A 360 20.91 -30.25 32.25
C GLU A 360 21.68 -30.98 31.15
N LEU A 361 22.37 -30.24 30.27
CA LEU A 361 23.21 -30.82 29.22
C LEU A 361 24.36 -31.68 29.79
N ARG A 362 24.97 -31.22 30.88
CA ARG A 362 26.04 -31.94 31.59
C ARG A 362 25.56 -33.25 32.20
N ARG A 363 24.42 -33.22 32.90
CA ARG A 363 23.81 -34.39 33.55
C ARG A 363 23.43 -35.48 32.54
N ARG A 364 23.03 -35.08 31.34
CA ARG A 364 22.74 -35.98 30.22
C ARG A 364 23.99 -36.40 29.43
N GLY A 365 25.16 -35.89 29.80
CA GLY A 365 26.44 -36.22 29.15
C GLY A 365 26.53 -35.72 27.71
N LEU A 366 25.86 -34.62 27.36
CA LEU A 366 25.79 -34.07 26.00
C LEU A 366 26.91 -33.06 25.71
N VAL A 367 27.48 -32.44 26.75
CA VAL A 367 28.56 -31.45 26.63
C VAL A 367 29.64 -31.76 27.66
N THR A 368 30.90 -31.63 27.26
CA THR A 368 32.05 -31.63 28.19
C THR A 368 32.35 -30.19 28.60
N ILE A 369 32.39 -29.94 29.91
CA ILE A 369 32.75 -28.64 30.48
C ILE A 369 34.13 -28.77 31.10
N PRO A 370 35.12 -28.00 30.64
CA PRO A 370 36.44 -27.98 31.26
C PRO A 370 36.38 -27.36 32.65
N ARG A 371 37.28 -27.77 33.56
CA ARG A 371 37.34 -27.22 34.92
C ARG A 371 37.51 -25.69 34.87
N PRO A 372 37.01 -24.94 35.87
CA PRO A 372 37.01 -23.47 35.87
C PRO A 372 38.38 -22.79 35.72
N ASP A 373 39.50 -23.53 35.86
CA ASP A 373 40.88 -23.04 35.69
C ASP A 373 41.59 -23.51 34.40
N SER A 374 40.90 -24.14 33.45
CA SER A 374 41.49 -24.57 32.17
C SER A 374 40.96 -23.74 30.99
N SER A 375 41.85 -23.27 30.12
CA SER A 375 41.58 -22.53 28.86
C SER A 375 40.86 -23.36 27.79
N THR A 376 40.29 -24.50 28.16
CA THR A 376 39.66 -25.44 27.24
C THR A 376 38.20 -25.02 27.06
N HIS A 377 37.73 -25.03 25.83
CA HIS A 377 36.36 -24.65 25.50
C HIS A 377 35.41 -25.84 25.63
N SER A 378 34.12 -25.59 25.86
CA SER A 378 33.11 -26.64 25.90
C SER A 378 33.00 -27.35 24.55
N GLN A 379 33.06 -28.69 24.55
CA GLN A 379 32.93 -29.50 23.34
C GLN A 379 31.76 -30.47 23.49
N LEU A 380 31.03 -30.73 22.41
CA LEU A 380 30.00 -31.76 22.38
C LEU A 380 30.60 -33.15 22.57
N THR A 381 29.89 -33.99 23.31
CA THR A 381 30.23 -35.43 23.37
C THR A 381 29.69 -36.14 22.13
N ALA A 382 30.13 -37.38 21.88
CA ALA A 382 29.53 -38.21 20.82
C ALA A 382 28.00 -38.37 20.97
N SER A 383 27.51 -38.40 22.22
CA SER A 383 26.07 -38.39 22.53
C SER A 383 25.42 -37.04 22.21
N GLY A 384 26.11 -35.93 22.52
CA GLY A 384 25.71 -34.57 22.16
C GLY A 384 25.55 -34.37 20.66
N CYS A 385 26.50 -34.86 19.85
CA CYS A 385 26.41 -34.79 18.39
C CYS A 385 25.20 -35.58 17.85
N GLN A 386 24.93 -36.79 18.38
CA GLN A 386 23.75 -37.58 17.97
C GLN A 386 22.43 -36.93 18.34
N VAL A 387 22.36 -36.25 19.49
CA VAL A 387 21.18 -35.48 19.90
C VAL A 387 21.01 -34.24 19.02
N LEU A 388 22.11 -33.54 18.71
CA LEU A 388 22.09 -32.39 17.81
C LEU A 388 21.64 -32.77 16.40
N GLU A 389 22.13 -33.88 15.86
CA GLU A 389 21.70 -34.41 14.56
C GLU A 389 20.20 -34.70 14.53
N ARG A 390 19.64 -35.26 15.61
CA ARG A 390 18.19 -35.52 15.73
C ARG A 390 17.36 -34.24 15.85
N LEU A 391 17.86 -33.22 16.55
CA LEU A 391 17.20 -31.91 16.63
C LEU A 391 17.22 -31.20 15.27
N VAL A 392 18.35 -31.25 14.57
CA VAL A 392 18.53 -30.66 13.23
C VAL A 392 17.63 -31.37 12.21
N SER A 393 17.55 -32.70 12.24
CA SER A 393 16.68 -33.46 11.35
C SER A 393 15.19 -33.24 11.63
N ALA A 394 14.79 -33.19 12.90
CA ALA A 394 13.42 -32.88 13.30
C ALA A 394 13.00 -31.46 12.87
N ARG A 395 13.90 -30.48 13.00
CA ARG A 395 13.68 -29.10 12.53
C ARG A 395 13.55 -29.03 11.01
N ARG A 396 14.42 -29.74 10.27
CA ARG A 396 14.36 -29.81 8.80
C ARG A 396 13.05 -30.42 8.31
N ALA A 397 12.65 -31.55 8.87
CA ALA A 397 11.38 -32.21 8.54
C ALA A 397 10.17 -31.31 8.82
N HIS A 398 10.18 -30.59 9.95
CA HIS A 398 9.10 -29.66 10.28
C HIS A 398 9.01 -28.46 9.32
N LEU A 399 10.15 -27.92 8.88
CA LEU A 399 10.19 -26.85 7.87
C LEU A 399 9.76 -27.35 6.48
N GLU A 400 10.04 -28.61 6.14
CA GLU A 400 9.58 -29.25 4.90
C GLU A 400 8.06 -29.47 4.92
N GLU A 401 7.47 -29.93 6.02
CA GLU A 401 6.02 -30.03 6.19
C GLU A 401 5.32 -28.68 6.02
N LEU A 402 5.84 -27.62 6.65
CA LEU A 402 5.30 -26.26 6.51
C LEU A 402 5.42 -25.72 5.08
N ALA A 403 6.42 -26.18 4.33
CA ALA A 403 6.58 -25.81 2.92
C ALA A 403 5.65 -26.61 1.99
N GLU A 404 5.24 -27.83 2.37
CA GLU A 404 4.29 -28.67 1.61
C GLU A 404 2.83 -28.24 1.80
N GLU A 405 2.48 -27.67 2.96
CA GLU A 405 1.14 -27.15 3.25
C GLU A 405 0.79 -25.88 2.45
N TRP A 406 1.73 -25.39 1.63
CA TRP A 406 1.59 -24.19 0.80
C TRP A 406 1.01 -24.51 -0.59
N ASP A 407 -0.19 -24.00 -0.84
CA ASP A 407 -1.09 -24.33 -1.97
C ASP A 407 -0.55 -23.89 -3.38
N PRO A 408 -0.78 -24.65 -4.47
CA PRO A 408 -0.14 -24.48 -5.78
C PRO A 408 -0.60 -23.28 -6.63
N GLU A 409 -1.50 -22.42 -6.16
CA GLU A 409 -2.00 -21.29 -6.99
C GLU A 409 -0.96 -20.17 -7.20
N HIS A 410 0.11 -20.11 -6.40
CA HIS A 410 1.10 -19.01 -6.42
C HIS A 410 2.53 -19.43 -6.78
N GLY A 411 2.67 -20.28 -7.79
CA GLY A 411 3.90 -20.38 -8.59
C GLY A 411 5.05 -21.22 -7.98
N VAL A 412 5.64 -22.06 -8.84
CA VAL A 412 6.74 -23.00 -8.52
C VAL A 412 8.01 -22.32 -7.96
N GLU A 413 8.16 -21.01 -8.17
CA GLU A 413 9.32 -20.22 -7.73
C GLU A 413 9.33 -19.93 -6.23
N ALA A 414 8.20 -19.60 -5.61
CA ALA A 414 8.17 -19.25 -4.19
C ALA A 414 8.51 -20.45 -3.30
N ALA A 415 7.97 -21.63 -3.65
CA ALA A 415 8.30 -22.88 -2.99
C ALA A 415 9.77 -23.29 -3.20
N SER A 416 10.40 -22.92 -4.32
CA SER A 416 11.83 -23.19 -4.54
C SER A 416 12.72 -22.25 -3.71
N TYR A 417 12.35 -20.97 -3.57
CA TYR A 417 13.04 -20.03 -2.68
C TYR A 417 12.92 -20.42 -1.21
N LEU A 418 11.74 -20.82 -0.75
CA LEU A 418 11.54 -21.31 0.62
C LEU A 418 12.33 -22.60 0.88
N ARG A 419 12.33 -23.56 -0.05
CA ARG A 419 13.18 -24.77 0.06
C ARG A 419 14.68 -24.44 0.08
N ASN A 420 15.12 -23.45 -0.70
CA ASN A 420 16.52 -23.00 -0.69
C ASN A 420 16.88 -22.26 0.61
N ALA A 421 15.99 -21.40 1.13
CA ALA A 421 16.18 -20.71 2.39
C ALA A 421 16.20 -21.68 3.58
N VAL A 422 15.32 -22.69 3.60
CA VAL A 422 15.31 -23.78 4.60
C VAL A 422 16.61 -24.59 4.56
N ARG A 423 17.17 -24.81 3.37
CA ARG A 423 18.46 -25.48 3.19
C ARG A 423 19.66 -24.63 3.67
N ASP A 424 19.59 -23.31 3.54
CA ASP A 424 20.64 -22.39 4.00
C ASP A 424 20.56 -22.05 5.50
N LEU A 425 19.36 -22.12 6.11
CA LEU A 425 19.11 -21.82 7.53
C LEU A 425 19.43 -22.98 8.49
N VAL A 426 19.69 -24.18 7.96
CA VAL A 426 20.00 -25.38 8.76
C VAL A 426 21.39 -25.88 8.38
N PRO A 427 22.43 -25.64 9.21
CA PRO A 427 23.80 -26.06 8.91
C PRO A 427 23.90 -27.55 8.59
N ASP A 428 24.54 -27.89 7.48
CA ASP A 428 24.85 -29.29 7.13
C ASP A 428 25.90 -29.82 8.12
N VAL A 429 25.48 -30.71 9.02
CA VAL A 429 26.35 -31.39 10.01
C VAL A 429 27.50 -32.17 9.33
N ARG A 430 27.43 -32.43 8.02
CA ARG A 430 28.44 -33.18 7.26
C ARG A 430 29.52 -32.35 6.56
N ARG A 431 29.58 -31.02 6.76
CA ARG A 431 30.66 -30.18 6.20
C ARG A 431 31.79 -29.84 7.17
N ILE A 432 31.88 -30.54 8.30
CA ILE A 432 32.95 -30.35 9.29
C ILE A 432 33.58 -31.72 9.58
N GLY A 433 34.31 -32.22 8.59
CA GLY A 433 35.31 -33.27 8.76
C GLY A 433 36.70 -32.64 8.78
#